data_AF-A0A377I1T8-F1
#
_entry.id   AF-A0A377I1T8-F1
#
_cell.length_a   1.000
_cell.length_b   1.000
_cell.length_c   1.000
_cell.angle_alpha   90.00
_cell.angle_beta   90.00
_cell.angle_gamma   90.00
#
_symmetry.space_group_name_H-M   'P 1'
#
loop_
_entity.id
_entity.type
_entity.pdbx_description
1 polymer ?
#
loop_
_entity_poly.entity_id
_entity_poly.type
_entity_poly.pdbx_seq_one_letter_code
_entity_poly.pdbx_strand_id
1 'polypeptide(L)'
;MVLGVTQFALADKATFNHSDWYFLLNDSPVGGVSLGRYLLPKKNRSQQIAGQEYRLHQSLGQYCVQTALNAQTPDAALVFDYAHYPEKISLLERYQGQSGWLKLDKICVTSPVEKQDALVFSICDQNGNAITDSEFSQRLFSLSAKVQSLTENPPLAFADLIHQQIGHAKQQIQVENDALLKTEMLRIQAWAKDQMQAVEDLILEIKEEMRAKERELVTENDLARQINLQESISKLRKQLRKARNELDDVQDEIQDEEMHLLKALRAKTQQTMEEEKVFLIQWRIV
;
A
#
# COMPACT_ATOMS: atom_id res chain seq x y z
N MET A 1 -9.07 -13.11 -8.32
CA MET A 1 -8.12 -12.23 -9.03
C MET A 1 -6.74 -12.88 -9.20
N VAL A 2 -6.04 -13.29 -8.12
CA VAL A 2 -4.71 -13.94 -8.18
C VAL A 2 -4.64 -15.12 -9.16
N LEU A 3 -5.64 -15.99 -9.14
CA LEU A 3 -5.68 -17.19 -9.97
C LEU A 3 -5.63 -16.90 -11.49
N GLY A 4 -6.36 -15.89 -11.96
CA GLY A 4 -6.42 -15.58 -13.40
C GLY A 4 -5.08 -15.11 -13.96
N VAL A 5 -4.38 -14.26 -13.20
CA VAL A 5 -3.03 -13.77 -13.56
C VAL A 5 -2.02 -14.92 -13.59
N THR A 6 -2.04 -15.79 -12.59
CA THR A 6 -1.17 -16.97 -12.53
C THR A 6 -1.46 -17.95 -13.67
N GLN A 7 -2.74 -18.17 -13.99
CA GLN A 7 -3.15 -19.04 -15.10
C GLN A 7 -2.70 -18.52 -16.45
N PHE A 8 -2.87 -17.21 -16.67
CA PHE A 8 -2.38 -16.58 -17.89
C PHE A 8 -0.86 -16.72 -18.03
N ALA A 9 -0.11 -16.35 -16.99
CA ALA A 9 1.36 -16.33 -17.07
C ALA A 9 2.02 -17.71 -17.11
N LEU A 10 1.35 -18.74 -16.57
CA LEU A 10 1.85 -20.12 -16.51
C LEU A 10 1.06 -21.08 -17.40
N ALA A 11 0.29 -20.59 -18.38
CA ALA A 11 -0.61 -21.40 -19.20
C ALA A 11 0.06 -22.65 -19.79
N ASP A 12 1.29 -22.52 -20.29
CA ASP A 12 2.05 -23.61 -20.90
C ASP A 12 3.04 -24.29 -19.93
N LYS A 13 3.11 -23.81 -18.67
CA LYS A 13 4.12 -24.19 -17.68
C LYS A 13 3.53 -24.89 -16.45
N ALA A 14 2.22 -24.82 -16.27
CA ALA A 14 1.54 -25.38 -15.12
C ALA A 14 0.18 -26.00 -15.46
N THR A 15 -0.20 -27.03 -14.70
CA THR A 15 -1.53 -27.64 -14.77
C THR A 15 -2.36 -27.22 -13.55
N PHE A 16 -3.52 -26.60 -13.77
CA PHE A 16 -4.35 -26.04 -12.71
C PHE A 16 -5.47 -26.99 -12.29
N ASN A 17 -5.70 -27.10 -10.98
CA ASN A 17 -6.85 -27.77 -10.39
C ASN A 17 -7.71 -26.76 -9.64
N HIS A 18 -8.86 -26.43 -10.24
CA HIS A 18 -9.80 -25.44 -9.71
C HIS A 18 -10.58 -25.93 -8.49
N SER A 19 -10.86 -27.24 -8.40
CA SER A 19 -11.59 -27.85 -7.28
C SER A 19 -10.79 -27.74 -5.98
N ASP A 20 -9.50 -28.07 -6.07
CA ASP A 20 -8.62 -28.21 -4.90
C ASP A 20 -7.75 -26.96 -4.64
N TRP A 21 -7.84 -25.94 -5.50
CA TRP A 21 -7.12 -24.67 -5.38
C TRP A 21 -5.60 -24.85 -5.30
N TYR A 22 -5.05 -25.58 -6.27
CA TYR A 22 -3.60 -25.69 -6.48
C TYR A 22 -3.26 -25.75 -7.97
N PHE A 23 -1.98 -25.58 -8.29
CA PHE A 23 -1.44 -25.90 -9.61
C PHE A 23 -0.17 -26.76 -9.47
N LEU A 24 0.10 -27.57 -10.49
CA LEU A 24 1.35 -28.31 -10.62
C LEU A 24 2.26 -27.53 -11.56
N LEU A 25 3.39 -27.03 -11.07
CA LEU A 25 4.42 -26.38 -11.89
C LEU A 25 5.27 -27.47 -12.54
N ASN A 26 5.18 -27.57 -13.87
CA ASN A 26 5.88 -28.57 -14.67
C ASN A 26 7.20 -28.03 -15.23
N ASP A 27 7.22 -26.74 -15.56
CA ASP A 27 8.41 -26.02 -16.02
C ASP A 27 8.54 -24.69 -15.28
N SER A 28 9.74 -24.37 -14.77
CA SER A 28 9.94 -23.16 -14.00
C SER A 28 10.49 -22.03 -14.88
N PRO A 29 9.77 -20.90 -15.03
CA PRO A 29 10.28 -19.73 -15.73
C PRO A 29 11.39 -18.99 -14.99
N VAL A 30 11.60 -19.28 -13.71
CA VAL A 30 12.54 -18.55 -12.83
C VAL A 30 13.50 -19.54 -12.18
N GLY A 31 14.78 -19.21 -12.16
CA GLY A 31 15.80 -20.01 -11.48
C GLY A 31 15.58 -20.09 -9.97
N GLY A 32 15.88 -21.25 -9.38
CA GLY A 32 15.76 -21.47 -7.94
C GLY A 32 14.35 -21.75 -7.42
N VAL A 33 13.34 -21.83 -8.29
CA VAL A 33 11.98 -22.25 -7.94
C VAL A 33 11.83 -23.75 -8.18
N SER A 34 11.34 -24.49 -7.18
CA SER A 34 11.18 -25.94 -7.28
C SER A 34 9.95 -26.31 -8.10
N LEU A 35 10.03 -27.39 -8.87
CA LEU A 35 8.86 -27.95 -9.55
C LEU A 35 7.93 -28.65 -8.57
N GLY A 36 6.67 -28.85 -8.96
CA GLY A 36 5.69 -29.58 -8.19
C GLY A 36 4.49 -28.74 -7.75
N ARG A 37 3.87 -29.12 -6.63
CA ARG A 37 2.55 -28.59 -6.25
C ARG A 37 2.65 -27.24 -5.53
N TYR A 38 1.97 -26.25 -6.07
CA TYR A 38 1.81 -24.91 -5.51
C TYR A 38 0.36 -24.66 -5.10
N LEU A 39 0.20 -24.30 -3.83
CA LEU A 39 -1.07 -24.13 -3.16
C LEU A 39 -1.50 -22.67 -3.23
N LEU A 40 -2.65 -22.40 -3.84
CA LEU A 40 -3.20 -21.05 -3.93
C LEU A 40 -3.82 -20.63 -2.58
N PRO A 41 -3.81 -19.34 -2.22
CA PRO A 41 -4.42 -18.86 -0.98
C PRO A 41 -5.94 -19.11 -1.00
N LYS A 42 -6.44 -19.83 0.01
CA LYS A 42 -7.87 -20.13 0.21
C LYS A 42 -8.19 -19.99 1.70
N LYS A 43 -9.23 -19.21 2.05
CA LYS A 43 -9.59 -18.92 3.46
C LYS A 43 -9.89 -20.18 4.28
N ASN A 44 -10.56 -21.17 3.69
CA ASN A 44 -10.87 -22.46 4.32
C ASN A 44 -10.45 -23.60 3.39
N ARG A 45 -9.38 -24.32 3.75
CA ARG A 45 -8.98 -25.54 3.04
C ARG A 45 -9.30 -26.75 3.91
N SER A 46 -10.29 -27.53 3.49
CA SER A 46 -10.82 -28.68 4.24
C SER A 46 -9.92 -29.92 4.21
N GLN A 47 -8.96 -29.97 3.28
CA GLN A 47 -8.06 -31.11 3.07
C GLN A 47 -6.60 -30.66 3.27
N GLN A 48 -5.82 -31.46 4.02
CA GLN A 48 -4.37 -31.29 4.11
C GLN A 48 -3.72 -31.78 2.80
N ILE A 49 -3.55 -30.85 1.86
CA ILE A 49 -2.85 -31.10 0.59
C ILE A 49 -1.40 -30.68 0.78
N ALA A 50 -0.44 -31.60 0.61
CA ALA A 50 0.98 -31.30 0.62
C ALA A 50 1.38 -30.48 -0.63
N GLY A 51 2.08 -29.37 -0.43
CA GLY A 51 2.57 -28.49 -1.49
C GLY A 51 3.17 -27.20 -0.92
N GLN A 52 3.86 -26.43 -1.77
CA GLN A 52 4.43 -25.13 -1.41
C GLN A 52 3.34 -24.04 -1.45
N GLU A 53 3.36 -23.11 -0.51
CA GLU A 53 2.43 -21.97 -0.55
C GLU A 53 2.80 -21.00 -1.67
N TYR A 54 1.85 -20.75 -2.58
CA TYR A 54 2.02 -19.75 -3.61
C TYR A 54 1.68 -18.37 -3.08
N ARG A 55 2.66 -17.46 -3.13
CA ARG A 55 2.48 -16.04 -2.79
C ARG A 55 2.92 -15.16 -3.94
N LEU A 56 2.14 -14.12 -4.21
CA LEU A 56 2.43 -13.17 -5.30
C LEU A 56 3.75 -12.43 -5.11
N HIS A 57 4.18 -12.20 -3.87
CA HIS A 57 5.43 -11.51 -3.56
C HIS A 57 6.69 -12.38 -3.72
N GLN A 58 6.56 -13.68 -4.00
CA GLN A 58 7.71 -14.57 -4.24
C GLN A 58 8.12 -14.52 -5.71
N SER A 59 9.32 -15.00 -6.04
CA SER A 59 9.89 -14.91 -7.39
C SER A 59 8.96 -15.43 -8.49
N LEU A 60 8.28 -16.56 -8.27
CA LEU A 60 7.29 -17.11 -9.22
C LEU A 60 6.05 -16.23 -9.34
N GLY A 61 5.57 -15.68 -8.23
CA GLY A 61 4.45 -14.74 -8.19
C GLY A 61 4.76 -13.44 -8.92
N GLN A 62 5.94 -12.87 -8.67
CA GLN A 62 6.40 -11.65 -9.32
C GLN A 62 6.60 -11.86 -10.82
N TYR A 63 7.13 -13.01 -11.24
CA TYR A 63 7.16 -13.38 -12.66
C TYR A 63 5.75 -13.38 -13.28
N CYS A 64 4.76 -13.97 -12.61
CA CYS A 64 3.39 -14.02 -13.13
C CYS A 64 2.81 -12.61 -13.31
N VAL A 65 2.98 -11.75 -12.30
CA VAL A 65 2.51 -10.36 -12.33
C VAL A 65 3.22 -9.59 -13.45
N GLN A 66 4.54 -9.69 -13.56
CA GLN A 66 5.30 -8.99 -14.59
C GLN A 66 4.94 -9.46 -15.99
N THR A 67 4.70 -10.76 -16.17
CA THR A 67 4.26 -11.33 -17.45
C THR A 67 2.90 -10.78 -17.85
N ALA A 68 1.96 -10.69 -16.92
CA ALA A 68 0.63 -10.13 -17.19
C ALA A 68 0.67 -8.62 -17.44
N LEU A 69 1.50 -7.86 -16.71
CA LEU A 69 1.69 -6.43 -16.93
C LEU A 69 2.33 -6.11 -18.29
N ASN A 70 3.20 -6.99 -18.79
CA ASN A 70 3.85 -6.84 -20.09
C ASN A 70 3.05 -7.46 -21.25
N ALA A 71 1.89 -8.06 -20.96
CA ALA A 71 1.08 -8.68 -21.98
C ALA A 71 0.44 -7.61 -22.88
N GLN A 72 0.39 -7.88 -24.18
CA GLN A 72 -0.28 -6.97 -25.10
C GLN A 72 -1.79 -7.05 -24.90
N THR A 73 -2.41 -5.91 -24.60
CA THR A 73 -3.84 -5.73 -24.37
C THR A 73 -4.44 -4.83 -25.46
N PRO A 74 -4.57 -5.33 -26.70
CA PRO A 74 -5.12 -4.54 -27.79
C PRO A 74 -6.59 -4.19 -27.52
N ASP A 75 -7.04 -3.11 -28.14
CA ASP A 75 -8.43 -2.67 -28.02
C ASP A 75 -9.35 -3.75 -28.61
N ALA A 76 -10.34 -4.18 -27.83
CA ALA A 76 -11.16 -5.34 -28.16
C ALA A 76 -12.61 -5.18 -27.69
N ALA A 77 -13.53 -5.93 -28.31
CA ALA A 77 -14.89 -6.07 -27.80
C ALA A 77 -14.97 -7.33 -26.93
N LEU A 78 -15.56 -7.21 -25.75
CA LEU A 78 -15.80 -8.32 -24.81
C LEU A 78 -17.29 -8.52 -24.60
N VAL A 79 -17.76 -9.73 -24.89
CA VAL A 79 -19.14 -10.15 -24.62
C VAL A 79 -19.15 -10.99 -23.35
N PHE A 80 -19.66 -10.40 -22.27
CA PHE A 80 -19.77 -11.00 -20.95
C PHE A 80 -21.06 -11.81 -20.84
N ASP A 81 -20.92 -13.08 -20.47
CA ASP A 81 -22.04 -14.02 -20.32
C ASP A 81 -22.59 -13.95 -18.89
N TYR A 82 -23.67 -13.20 -18.71
CA TYR A 82 -24.40 -13.14 -17.45
C TYR A 82 -25.48 -14.23 -17.38
N ALA A 83 -26.06 -14.62 -18.52
CA ALA A 83 -27.11 -15.63 -18.59
C ALA A 83 -26.73 -16.97 -17.95
N HIS A 84 -25.46 -17.39 -18.05
CA HIS A 84 -24.96 -18.64 -17.45
C HIS A 84 -24.23 -18.44 -16.12
N TYR A 85 -24.28 -17.24 -15.54
CA TYR A 85 -23.61 -16.96 -14.28
C TYR A 85 -24.44 -17.47 -13.09
N PRO A 86 -23.84 -18.25 -12.15
CA PRO A 86 -24.60 -19.00 -11.14
C PRO A 86 -25.19 -18.15 -10.01
N GLU A 87 -24.69 -16.93 -9.81
CA GLU A 87 -25.12 -16.03 -8.73
C GLU A 87 -25.77 -14.76 -9.28
N LYS A 88 -26.76 -14.21 -8.58
CA LYS A 88 -27.36 -12.94 -9.00
C LYS A 88 -26.46 -11.77 -8.63
N ILE A 89 -26.06 -10.98 -9.64
CA ILE A 89 -25.40 -9.69 -9.45
C ILE A 89 -26.37 -8.59 -9.88
N SER A 90 -27.18 -8.10 -8.93
CA SER A 90 -28.23 -7.10 -9.18
C SER A 90 -27.73 -5.83 -9.88
N LEU A 91 -26.45 -5.48 -9.68
CA LEU A 91 -25.80 -4.37 -10.37
C LEU A 91 -25.73 -4.60 -11.88
N LEU A 92 -25.30 -5.80 -12.32
CA LEU A 92 -25.12 -6.12 -13.74
C LEU A 92 -26.43 -6.49 -14.43
N GLU A 93 -27.39 -7.06 -13.70
CA GLU A 93 -28.72 -7.42 -14.21
C GLU A 93 -29.42 -6.23 -14.90
N ARG A 94 -29.25 -5.01 -14.35
CA ARG A 94 -29.81 -3.77 -14.90
C ARG A 94 -29.24 -3.39 -16.27
N TYR A 95 -28.07 -3.91 -16.60
CA TYR A 95 -27.34 -3.64 -17.84
C TYR A 95 -27.33 -4.86 -18.77
N GLN A 96 -28.11 -5.90 -18.48
CA GLN A 96 -28.25 -7.05 -19.37
C GLN A 96 -28.85 -6.61 -20.71
N GLY A 97 -28.25 -7.06 -21.81
CA GLY A 97 -28.57 -6.64 -23.17
C GLY A 97 -27.99 -5.28 -23.56
N GLN A 98 -27.30 -4.58 -22.66
CA GLN A 98 -26.66 -3.30 -22.94
C GLN A 98 -25.18 -3.47 -23.32
N SER A 99 -24.63 -2.43 -23.93
CA SER A 99 -23.22 -2.30 -24.23
C SER A 99 -22.70 -0.91 -23.90
N GLY A 100 -21.38 -0.77 -23.90
CA GLY A 100 -20.72 0.50 -23.67
C GLY A 100 -19.20 0.35 -23.74
N TRP A 101 -18.51 1.32 -23.15
CA TRP A 101 -17.05 1.41 -23.20
C TRP A 101 -16.45 1.44 -21.81
N LEU A 102 -15.32 0.77 -21.65
CA LEU A 102 -14.56 0.74 -20.41
C LEU A 102 -13.08 0.89 -20.74
N LYS A 103 -12.42 1.85 -20.09
CA LYS A 103 -10.98 2.07 -20.18
C LYS A 103 -10.36 1.98 -18.79
N LEU A 104 -9.21 1.33 -18.71
CA LEU A 104 -8.37 1.33 -17.52
C LEU A 104 -7.10 2.12 -17.82
N ASP A 105 -6.87 3.16 -17.05
CA ASP A 105 -5.65 3.94 -17.05
C ASP A 105 -4.90 3.74 -15.74
N LYS A 106 -3.57 3.69 -15.82
CA LYS A 106 -2.68 3.66 -14.67
C LYS A 106 -2.02 5.02 -14.53
N ILE A 107 -2.10 5.61 -13.34
CA ILE A 107 -1.35 6.81 -12.98
C ILE A 107 -0.10 6.34 -12.23
N CYS A 108 1.07 6.53 -12.84
CA CYS A 108 2.36 6.30 -12.21
C CYS A 108 2.83 7.59 -11.54
N VAL A 109 2.87 7.56 -10.22
CA VAL A 109 3.31 8.69 -9.40
C VAL A 109 4.73 8.41 -8.94
N THR A 110 5.67 9.23 -9.37
CA THR A 110 7.09 9.05 -9.07
C THR A 110 7.63 10.27 -8.32
N SER A 111 8.34 10.01 -7.23
CA SER A 111 9.11 11.00 -6.47
C SER A 111 10.52 10.44 -6.18
N PRO A 112 11.46 11.27 -5.70
CA PRO A 112 12.80 10.81 -5.32
C PRO A 112 12.85 9.74 -4.23
N VAL A 113 11.78 9.59 -3.43
CA VAL A 113 11.74 8.71 -2.25
C VAL A 113 10.74 7.57 -2.41
N GLU A 114 9.70 7.76 -3.22
CA GLU A 114 8.60 6.81 -3.36
C GLU A 114 8.08 6.76 -4.80
N LYS A 115 7.62 5.57 -5.19
CA LYS A 115 6.82 5.34 -6.39
C LYS A 115 5.52 4.66 -6.00
N GLN A 116 4.39 5.21 -6.43
CA GLN A 116 3.06 4.62 -6.23
C GLN A 116 2.30 4.59 -7.56
N ASP A 117 1.48 3.57 -7.75
CA ASP A 117 0.63 3.43 -8.94
C ASP A 117 -0.84 3.45 -8.50
N ALA A 118 -1.68 4.18 -9.24
CA ALA A 118 -3.12 4.20 -9.05
C ALA A 118 -3.83 3.74 -10.33
N LEU A 119 -4.93 3.01 -10.18
CA LEU A 119 -5.74 2.51 -11.29
C LEU A 119 -7.05 3.28 -11.38
N VAL A 120 -7.36 3.79 -12.58
CA VAL A 120 -8.54 4.61 -12.86
C VAL A 120 -9.41 3.91 -13.89
N PHE A 121 -10.60 3.49 -13.48
CA PHE A 121 -11.62 2.97 -14.39
C PHE A 121 -12.50 4.11 -14.89
N SER A 122 -12.57 4.25 -16.21
CA SER A 122 -13.56 5.11 -16.88
C SER A 122 -14.55 4.24 -17.62
N ILE A 123 -15.83 4.41 -17.36
CA ILE A 123 -16.87 3.56 -17.94
C ILE A 123 -18.13 4.34 -18.32
N CYS A 124 -18.66 4.06 -19.50
CA CYS A 124 -19.93 4.61 -19.97
C CYS A 124 -20.78 3.55 -20.69
N ASP A 125 -22.07 3.83 -20.83
CA ASP A 125 -22.97 3.11 -21.73
C ASP A 125 -22.71 3.45 -23.21
N GLN A 126 -23.45 2.82 -24.13
CA GLN A 126 -23.36 3.06 -25.58
C GLN A 126 -23.62 4.53 -25.98
N ASN A 127 -24.39 5.27 -25.17
CA ASN A 127 -24.74 6.67 -25.43
C ASN A 127 -23.70 7.65 -24.86
N GLY A 128 -22.69 7.15 -24.13
CA GLY A 128 -21.69 7.98 -23.46
C GLY A 128 -22.09 8.43 -22.05
N ASN A 129 -23.19 7.92 -21.48
CA ASN A 129 -23.56 8.22 -20.09
C ASN A 129 -22.63 7.46 -19.14
N ALA A 130 -22.02 8.18 -18.21
CA ALA A 130 -21.11 7.58 -17.23
C ALA A 130 -21.84 6.58 -16.32
N ILE A 131 -21.22 5.41 -16.10
CA ILE A 131 -21.68 4.46 -15.09
C ILE A 131 -20.94 4.80 -13.78
N THR A 132 -21.68 5.32 -12.80
CA THR A 132 -21.10 5.90 -11.57
C THR A 132 -20.81 4.87 -10.47
N ASP A 133 -21.22 3.61 -10.64
CA ASP A 133 -21.02 2.57 -9.64
C ASP A 133 -19.59 2.02 -9.70
N SER A 134 -18.82 2.26 -8.63
CA SER A 134 -17.41 1.87 -8.52
C SER A 134 -17.19 0.35 -8.52
N GLU A 135 -18.20 -0.46 -8.17
CA GLU A 135 -18.08 -1.91 -8.21
C GLU A 135 -18.35 -2.49 -9.60
N PHE A 136 -18.93 -1.71 -10.52
CA PHE A 136 -19.39 -2.24 -11.81
C PHE A 136 -18.28 -2.94 -12.59
N SER A 137 -17.12 -2.30 -12.75
CA SER A 137 -15.99 -2.86 -13.49
C SER A 137 -15.49 -4.16 -12.83
N GLN A 138 -15.39 -4.19 -11.50
CA GLN A 138 -14.94 -5.37 -10.76
C GLN A 138 -15.91 -6.54 -10.92
N ARG A 139 -17.22 -6.27 -10.85
CA ARG A 139 -18.27 -7.27 -11.07
C ARG A 139 -18.29 -7.73 -12.52
N LEU A 140 -18.10 -6.83 -13.48
CA LEU A 140 -18.05 -7.17 -14.90
C LEU A 140 -16.94 -8.18 -15.18
N PHE A 141 -15.72 -7.95 -14.65
CA PHE A 141 -14.59 -8.88 -14.79
C PHE A 141 -14.73 -10.18 -13.98
N SER A 142 -15.78 -10.33 -13.17
CA SER A 142 -16.11 -11.62 -12.53
C SER A 142 -16.87 -12.57 -13.47
N LEU A 143 -17.46 -12.03 -14.54
CA LEU A 143 -18.13 -12.82 -15.57
C LEU A 143 -17.12 -13.38 -16.56
N SER A 144 -17.47 -14.54 -17.15
CA SER A 144 -16.73 -15.05 -18.30
C SER A 144 -17.06 -14.23 -19.54
N ALA A 145 -16.04 -14.00 -20.37
CA ALA A 145 -16.18 -13.18 -21.57
C ALA A 145 -15.63 -13.89 -22.80
N LYS A 146 -16.24 -13.62 -23.95
CA LYS A 146 -15.70 -13.97 -25.27
C LYS A 146 -15.13 -12.72 -25.93
N VAL A 147 -13.91 -12.84 -26.44
CA VAL A 147 -13.25 -11.78 -27.19
C VAL A 147 -13.83 -11.73 -28.60
N GLN A 148 -14.14 -10.53 -29.06
CA GLN A 148 -14.57 -10.21 -30.42
C GLN A 148 -13.74 -9.06 -30.98
N SER A 149 -13.69 -8.98 -32.31
CA SER A 149 -13.07 -7.85 -32.99
C SER A 149 -13.82 -6.56 -32.67
N LEU A 150 -13.07 -5.53 -32.31
CA LEU A 150 -13.61 -4.20 -32.14
C LEU A 150 -14.03 -3.63 -33.50
N THR A 151 -15.28 -3.19 -33.63
CA THR A 151 -15.85 -2.69 -34.89
C THR A 151 -16.37 -1.26 -34.78
N GLU A 152 -16.61 -0.79 -33.56
CA GLU A 152 -17.14 0.53 -33.27
C GLU A 152 -16.06 1.42 -32.63
N ASN A 153 -16.25 2.73 -32.66
CA ASN A 153 -15.42 3.69 -31.92
C ASN A 153 -16.18 4.19 -30.69
N PRO A 154 -15.48 4.59 -29.61
CA PRO A 154 -16.13 5.15 -28.43
C PRO A 154 -16.84 6.48 -28.74
N PRO A 155 -17.93 6.79 -28.03
CA PRO A 155 -18.61 8.08 -28.17
C PRO A 155 -17.68 9.22 -27.72
N LEU A 156 -17.79 10.41 -28.33
CA LEU A 156 -16.92 11.55 -28.02
C LEU A 156 -16.97 11.93 -26.53
N ALA A 157 -18.16 11.86 -25.91
CA ALA A 157 -18.35 12.13 -24.49
C ALA A 157 -17.52 11.21 -23.57
N PHE A 158 -17.09 10.05 -24.06
CA PHE A 158 -16.25 9.14 -23.29
C PHE A 158 -14.83 9.68 -23.10
N ALA A 159 -14.30 10.42 -24.09
CA ALA A 159 -12.99 11.06 -23.95
C ALA A 159 -13.00 12.12 -22.83
N ASP A 160 -14.05 12.94 -22.78
CA ASP A 160 -14.25 13.94 -21.72
C ASP A 160 -14.39 13.26 -20.34
N LEU A 161 -15.14 12.16 -20.26
CA LEU A 161 -15.27 11.37 -19.04
C LEU A 161 -13.91 10.84 -18.57
N ILE A 162 -13.10 10.27 -19.47
CA ILE A 162 -11.76 9.77 -19.14
C ILE A 162 -10.91 10.91 -18.56
N HIS A 163 -10.88 12.06 -19.21
CA HIS A 163 -10.13 13.23 -18.73
C HIS A 163 -10.59 13.68 -17.34
N GLN A 164 -11.89 13.71 -17.08
CA GLN A 164 -12.44 14.06 -15.77
C GLN A 164 -12.07 13.04 -14.68
N GLN A 165 -12.19 11.74 -14.96
CA GLN A 165 -11.88 10.69 -13.99
C GLN A 165 -10.41 10.66 -13.63
N ILE A 166 -9.52 10.80 -14.62
CA ILE A 166 -8.08 10.91 -14.39
C ILE A 166 -7.74 12.17 -13.60
N GLY A 167 -8.33 13.32 -13.97
CA GLY A 167 -8.11 14.58 -13.25
C GLY A 167 -8.53 14.50 -11.77
N HIS A 168 -9.70 13.91 -11.51
CA HIS A 168 -10.19 13.66 -10.15
C HIS A 168 -9.27 12.72 -9.37
N ALA A 169 -8.82 11.62 -9.98
CA ALA A 169 -7.89 10.69 -9.34
C ALA A 169 -6.56 11.36 -8.99
N LYS A 170 -5.99 12.17 -9.88
CA LYS A 170 -4.76 12.94 -9.59
C LYS A 170 -4.95 13.90 -8.41
N GLN A 171 -6.07 14.61 -8.37
CA GLN A 171 -6.38 15.51 -7.25
C GLN A 171 -6.53 14.73 -5.93
N GLN A 172 -7.21 13.59 -5.95
CA GLN A 172 -7.39 12.75 -4.77
C GLN A 172 -6.04 12.25 -4.22
N ILE A 173 -5.16 11.77 -5.11
CA ILE A 173 -3.80 11.34 -4.73
C ILE A 173 -3.03 12.50 -4.05
N GLN A 174 -3.15 13.73 -4.57
CA GLN A 174 -2.51 14.88 -3.94
C GLN A 174 -3.08 15.16 -2.55
N VAL A 175 -4.40 15.15 -2.39
CA VAL A 175 -5.07 15.41 -1.11
C VAL A 175 -4.70 14.35 -0.07
N GLU A 176 -4.69 13.07 -0.45
CA GLU A 176 -4.33 11.96 0.45
C GLU A 176 -2.86 12.05 0.90
N ASN A 177 -1.94 12.28 -0.04
CA ASN A 177 -0.53 12.48 0.28
C ASN A 177 -0.33 13.68 1.24
N ASP A 178 -1.08 14.76 1.04
CA ASP A 178 -0.99 15.95 1.88
C ASP A 178 -1.50 15.71 3.30
N ALA A 179 -2.59 14.96 3.41
CA ALA A 179 -3.12 14.54 4.69
C ALA A 179 -2.16 13.62 5.45
N LEU A 180 -1.51 12.68 4.75
CA LEU A 180 -0.50 11.79 5.33
C LEU A 180 0.71 12.56 5.85
N LEU A 181 1.29 13.46 5.04
CA LEU A 181 2.43 14.28 5.44
C LEU A 181 2.10 15.19 6.64
N LYS A 182 0.91 15.79 6.64
CA LYS A 182 0.47 16.62 7.77
C LYS A 182 0.31 15.78 9.05
N THR A 183 -0.19 14.57 8.93
CA THR A 183 -0.35 13.64 10.07
C THR A 183 1.02 13.24 10.62
N GLU A 184 1.97 12.91 9.75
CA GLU A 184 3.33 12.55 10.17
C GLU A 184 4.06 13.74 10.81
N MET A 185 3.90 14.95 10.27
CA MET A 185 4.43 16.18 10.89
C MET A 185 3.90 16.37 12.32
N LEU A 186 2.58 16.25 12.53
CA LEU A 186 1.98 16.39 13.86
C LEU A 186 2.46 15.30 14.82
N ARG A 187 2.65 14.08 14.32
CA ARG A 187 3.17 12.96 15.09
C ARG A 187 4.61 13.22 15.54
N ILE A 188 5.49 13.65 14.64
CA ILE A 188 6.88 13.99 14.95
C ILE A 188 6.92 15.12 15.98
N GLN A 189 6.10 16.16 15.82
CA GLN A 189 6.01 17.26 16.79
C GLN A 189 5.57 16.82 18.19
N ALA A 190 4.56 15.95 18.27
CA ALA A 190 4.08 15.41 19.54
C ALA A 190 5.16 14.52 20.20
N TRP A 191 5.75 13.61 19.43
CA TRP A 191 6.82 12.75 19.90
C TRP A 191 8.04 13.55 20.39
N ALA A 192 8.50 14.55 19.62
CA ALA A 192 9.63 15.40 19.99
C ALA A 192 9.36 16.13 21.33
N LYS A 193 8.16 16.67 21.50
CA LYS A 193 7.75 17.30 22.76
C LYS A 193 7.79 16.32 23.93
N ASP A 194 7.25 15.11 23.75
CA ASP A 194 7.18 14.10 24.81
C ASP A 194 8.58 13.59 25.20
N GLN A 195 9.48 13.37 24.23
CA GLN A 195 10.87 12.96 24.50
C GLN A 195 11.64 14.05 25.26
N MET A 196 11.54 15.31 24.80
CA MET A 196 12.19 16.44 25.47
C MET A 196 11.70 16.60 26.90
N GLN A 197 10.38 16.54 27.12
CA GLN A 197 9.79 16.67 28.45
C GLN A 197 10.26 15.55 29.39
N ALA A 198 10.33 14.30 28.91
CA ALA A 198 10.76 13.18 29.73
C ALA A 198 12.20 13.35 30.26
N VAL A 199 13.13 13.82 29.42
CA VAL A 199 14.52 14.06 29.83
C VAL A 199 14.63 15.30 30.72
N GLU A 200 13.87 16.36 30.43
CA GLU A 200 13.81 17.57 31.27
C GLU A 200 13.29 17.25 32.68
N ASP A 201 12.24 16.44 32.80
CA ASP A 201 11.67 16.00 34.07
C ASP A 201 12.68 15.16 34.87
N LEU A 202 13.38 14.22 34.22
CA LEU A 202 14.44 13.44 34.85
C LEU A 202 15.58 14.34 35.38
N ILE A 203 15.99 15.34 34.60
CA ILE A 203 17.00 16.31 35.02
C ILE A 203 16.52 17.12 36.24
N LEU A 204 15.24 17.52 36.27
CA LEU A 204 14.65 18.25 37.38
C LEU A 204 14.59 17.38 38.64
N GLU A 205 14.12 16.14 38.54
CA GLU A 205 14.05 15.18 39.64
C GLU A 205 15.43 14.97 40.28
N ILE A 206 16.46 14.67 39.47
CA ILE A 206 17.83 14.48 39.97
C ILE A 206 18.33 15.74 40.69
N LYS A 207 18.03 16.94 40.18
CA LYS A 207 18.43 18.21 40.83
C LYS A 207 17.71 18.42 42.16
N GLU A 208 16.44 18.06 42.26
CA GLU A 208 15.67 18.17 43.50
C GLU A 208 16.17 17.18 44.55
N GLU A 209 16.43 15.93 44.19
CA GLU A 209 17.03 14.94 45.07
C GLU A 209 18.42 15.36 45.57
N MET A 210 19.27 15.89 44.67
CA MET A 210 20.57 16.43 45.04
C MET A 210 20.44 17.54 46.08
N ARG A 211 19.54 18.52 45.87
CA ARG A 211 19.30 19.61 46.81
C ARG A 211 18.80 19.11 48.15
N ALA A 212 17.93 18.10 48.16
CA ALA A 212 17.45 17.49 49.40
C ALA A 212 18.58 16.84 50.20
N LYS A 213 19.46 16.08 49.53
CA LYS A 213 20.63 15.44 50.15
C LYS A 213 21.68 16.44 50.62
N GLU A 214 21.88 17.54 49.88
CA GLU A 214 22.77 18.63 50.28
C GLU A 214 22.25 19.33 51.56
N ARG A 215 20.93 19.53 51.70
CA ARG A 215 20.34 20.06 52.94
C ARG A 215 20.51 19.10 54.12
N GLU A 216 20.29 17.80 53.90
CA GLU A 216 20.47 16.76 54.93
C GLU A 216 21.92 16.72 55.43
N LEU A 217 22.89 16.81 54.52
CA LEU A 217 24.33 16.84 54.83
C LEU A 217 24.71 18.01 55.73
N VAL A 218 24.10 19.19 55.55
CA VAL A 218 24.37 20.39 56.37
C VAL A 218 23.92 20.20 57.83
N THR A 219 22.86 19.42 58.06
CA THR A 219 22.28 19.22 59.39
C THR A 219 22.77 17.96 60.11
N GLU A 220 23.46 17.06 59.41
CA GLU A 220 23.93 15.77 59.95
C GLU A 220 25.25 15.95 60.72
N ASN A 221 25.36 15.31 61.89
CA ASN A 221 26.51 15.42 62.79
C ASN A 221 27.32 14.12 62.87
N ASP A 222 26.78 13.00 62.40
CA ASP A 222 27.51 11.73 62.31
C ASP A 222 28.39 11.67 61.05
N LEU A 223 29.70 11.57 61.25
CA LEU A 223 30.70 11.49 60.18
C LEU A 223 30.44 10.33 59.20
N ALA A 224 30.00 9.17 59.71
CA ALA A 224 29.74 8.01 58.85
C ALA A 224 28.56 8.28 57.90
N ARG A 225 27.52 8.97 58.40
CA ARG A 225 26.37 9.38 57.57
C ARG A 225 26.72 10.49 56.60
N GLN A 226 27.55 11.45 56.99
CA GLN A 226 28.05 12.51 56.09
C GLN A 226 28.80 11.92 54.88
N ILE A 227 29.64 10.91 55.08
CA ILE A 227 30.35 10.21 53.99
C ILE A 227 29.34 9.55 53.04
N ASN A 228 28.35 8.82 53.57
CA ASN A 228 27.32 8.17 52.75
C ASN A 228 26.48 9.17 51.93
N LEU A 229 26.15 10.34 52.52
CA LEU A 229 25.44 11.41 51.83
C LEU A 229 26.29 12.03 50.71
N GLN A 230 27.58 12.27 50.94
CA GLN A 230 28.49 12.75 49.89
C GLN A 230 28.64 11.75 48.73
N GLU A 231 28.76 10.45 49.03
CA GLU A 231 28.80 9.42 47.99
C GLU A 231 27.52 9.39 47.16
N SER A 232 26.36 9.55 47.81
CA SER A 232 25.06 9.63 47.15
C SER A 232 24.95 10.86 46.24
N ILE A 233 25.36 12.03 46.71
CA ILE A 233 25.43 13.26 45.90
C ILE A 233 26.38 13.08 44.70
N SER A 234 27.52 12.40 44.88
CA SER A 234 28.46 12.09 43.78
C SER A 234 27.83 11.18 42.73
N LYS A 235 27.05 10.17 43.14
CA LYS A 235 26.28 9.31 42.22
C LYS A 235 25.22 10.11 41.44
N LEU A 236 24.44 10.95 42.13
CA LEU A 236 23.45 11.82 41.50
C LEU A 236 24.09 12.80 40.49
N ARG A 237 25.27 13.36 40.80
CA ARG A 237 26.03 14.21 39.85
C ARG A 237 26.41 13.45 38.57
N LYS A 238 26.80 12.17 38.70
CA LYS A 238 27.10 11.32 37.53
C LYS A 238 25.82 11.03 36.72
N GLN A 239 24.69 10.78 37.37
CA GLN A 239 23.40 10.59 36.71
C GLN A 239 22.94 11.87 36.00
N LEU A 240 23.06 13.04 36.64
CA LEU A 240 22.75 14.33 36.01
C LEU A 240 23.57 14.58 34.74
N ARG A 241 24.86 14.22 34.75
CA ARG A 241 25.70 14.32 33.55
C ARG A 241 25.21 13.39 32.44
N LYS A 242 24.80 12.16 32.78
CA LYS A 242 24.25 11.22 31.80
C LYS A 242 22.92 11.74 31.20
N ALA A 243 22.00 12.21 32.05
CA ALA A 243 20.72 12.75 31.60
C ALA A 243 20.88 13.99 30.69
N ARG A 244 21.92 14.80 30.91
CA ARG A 244 22.27 15.91 30.00
C ARG A 244 22.77 15.43 28.64
N ASN A 245 23.62 14.40 28.62
CA ASN A 245 24.05 13.83 27.36
C ASN A 245 22.85 13.19 26.62
N GLU A 246 21.95 12.53 27.35
CA GLU A 246 20.71 11.98 26.79
C GLU A 246 19.81 13.08 26.21
N LEU A 247 19.81 14.28 26.79
CA LEU A 247 19.11 15.43 26.21
C LEU A 247 19.71 15.83 24.86
N ASP A 248 21.04 15.87 24.76
CA ASP A 248 21.73 16.17 23.50
C ASP A 248 21.44 15.08 22.45
N ASP A 249 21.48 13.79 22.85
CA ASP A 249 21.16 12.65 21.99
C ASP A 249 19.71 12.73 21.47
N VAL A 250 18.74 13.03 22.34
CA VAL A 250 17.32 13.21 21.95
C VAL A 250 17.15 14.40 20.99
N GLN A 251 17.88 15.49 21.19
CA GLN A 251 17.83 16.64 20.26
C GLN A 251 18.35 16.28 18.87
N ASP A 252 19.44 15.53 18.79
CA ASP A 252 19.98 15.05 17.52
C ASP A 252 18.99 14.12 16.81
N GLU A 253 18.35 13.19 17.55
CA GLU A 253 17.30 12.32 16.99
C GLU A 253 16.11 13.12 16.44
N ILE A 254 15.66 14.15 17.17
CA ILE A 254 14.59 15.04 16.71
C ILE A 254 14.99 15.76 15.41
N GLN A 255 16.22 16.26 15.34
CA GLN A 255 16.72 16.95 14.15
C GLN A 255 16.78 16.02 12.94
N ASP A 256 17.18 14.76 13.14
CA ASP A 256 17.24 13.75 12.08
C ASP A 256 15.85 13.43 11.53
N GLU A 257 14.84 13.30 12.40
CA GLU A 257 13.44 13.09 12.00
C GLU A 257 12.87 14.31 11.25
N GLU A 258 13.15 15.53 11.72
CA GLU A 258 12.75 16.76 11.02
C GLU A 258 13.40 16.86 9.63
N MET A 259 14.67 16.47 9.51
CA MET A 259 15.39 16.40 8.25
C MET A 259 14.81 15.34 7.31
N HIS A 260 14.33 14.21 7.85
CA HIS A 260 13.62 13.20 7.08
C HIS A 260 12.29 13.75 6.54
N LEU A 261 11.51 14.43 7.37
CA LEU A 261 10.27 15.09 6.95
C LEU A 261 10.53 16.16 5.86
N LEU A 262 11.60 16.94 5.98
CA LEU A 262 12.00 17.91 4.96
C LEU A 262 12.32 17.25 3.61
N LYS A 263 12.99 16.09 3.62
CA LYS A 263 13.24 15.31 2.40
C LYS A 263 11.93 14.84 1.77
N ALA A 264 10.98 14.35 2.57
CA ALA A 264 9.66 13.94 2.09
C ALA A 264 8.89 15.12 1.44
N LEU A 265 8.90 16.30 2.07
CA LEU A 265 8.29 17.52 1.52
C LEU A 265 8.93 17.96 0.20
N ARG A 266 10.27 17.88 0.10
CA ARG A 266 10.99 18.18 -1.15
C ARG A 266 10.65 17.17 -2.24
N ALA A 267 10.60 15.88 -1.90
CA ALA A 267 10.25 14.81 -2.81
C ALA A 267 8.86 15.02 -3.43
N LYS A 268 7.88 15.47 -2.63
CA LYS A 268 6.56 15.85 -3.12
C LYS A 268 6.61 16.99 -4.15
N THR A 269 7.43 18.01 -3.91
CA THR A 269 7.55 19.16 -4.85
C THR A 269 8.10 18.72 -6.21
N GLN A 270 8.86 17.62 -6.24
CA GLN A 270 9.43 17.03 -7.46
C GLN A 270 8.59 15.86 -7.99
N GLN A 271 7.39 15.64 -7.45
CA GLN A 271 6.52 14.55 -7.85
C GLN A 271 6.07 14.72 -9.30
N THR A 272 6.11 13.62 -10.05
CA THR A 272 5.59 13.52 -11.42
C THR A 272 4.46 12.51 -11.46
N MET A 273 3.44 12.76 -12.27
CA MET A 273 2.29 11.88 -12.46
C MET A 273 2.10 11.59 -13.94
N GLU A 274 2.54 10.41 -14.36
CA GLU A 274 2.44 9.93 -15.73
C GLU A 274 1.19 9.05 -15.90
N GLU A 275 0.55 9.14 -17.06
CA GLU A 275 -0.64 8.36 -17.40
C GLU A 275 -0.27 7.29 -18.43
N GLU A 276 -0.62 6.05 -18.14
CA GLU A 276 -0.40 4.91 -19.03
C GLU A 276 -1.73 4.20 -19.28
N LYS A 277 -2.14 4.10 -20.55
CA LYS A 277 -3.30 3.29 -20.94
C LYS A 277 -2.99 1.81 -20.72
N VAL A 278 -3.75 1.14 -19.88
CA VAL A 278 -3.63 -0.32 -19.66
C VAL A 278 -4.43 -1.07 -20.72
N PHE A 279 -5.70 -0.70 -20.92
CA PHE A 279 -6.52 -1.26 -22.01
C PHE A 279 -7.77 -0.40 -22.27
N LEU A 280 -8.36 -0.60 -23.44
CA LEU A 280 -9.69 -0.11 -23.79
C LEU A 280 -10.53 -1.28 -24.31
N ILE A 281 -11.74 -1.44 -23.80
CA ILE A 281 -12.68 -2.45 -24.28
C ILE A 281 -14.04 -1.84 -24.57
N GLN A 282 -14.72 -2.39 -25.57
CA GLN A 282 -16.16 -2.30 -25.67
C GLN A 282 -16.76 -3.48 -24.92
N TRP A 283 -17.63 -3.23 -23.95
CA TRP A 283 -18.30 -4.29 -23.19
C TRP A 283 -19.72 -4.48 -23.68
N ARG A 284 -20.21 -5.72 -23.64
CA ARG A 284 -21.61 -6.08 -23.83
C ARG A 284 -21.99 -7.18 -22.85
N ILE A 285 -23.14 -7.07 -22.21
CA ILE A 285 -23.65 -8.09 -21.28
C ILE A 285 -24.79 -8.84 -21.97
N VAL A 286 -24.70 -10.18 -22.02
CA VAL A 286 -25.73 -11.07 -22.57
C VAL A 286 -26.34 -11.96 -21.49
#